data_AF-A0AAE9DUB7-F1
#
_entry.id   AF-A0AAE9DUB7-F1
#
_cell.length_a   1.000
_cell.length_b   1.000
_cell.length_c   1.000
_cell.angle_alpha   90.00
_cell.angle_beta   90.00
_cell.angle_gamma   90.00
#
_symmetry.space_group_name_H-M   'P 1'
#
loop_
_entity.id
_entity.type
_entity.pdbx_description
1 polymer ?
#
loop_
_entity_poly.entity_id
_entity_poly.type
_entity_poly.pdbx_seq_one_letter_code
_entity_poly.pdbx_strand_id
1 'polypeptide(L)'
;MRNCELLREREIARRDNASICERKARQAFMQDKPRRVPKISCKTCKSSRSCRTHCSRDGTLVSRYKMRGGVEATSTACATGLHCIGNAFQSIRYGNSRRALAGAVECALNPIALAGFDRMRALARGDQPSISRPFDKRRAGFVMSEGVGVVFLERLEDAEARGAQILAEVLGYGISSDCYHISTPDPSAIGAVLSMRRALGNASLDPVQIGYVNAHATSTPNGDSVETEAVRKVFPNQNIAVSSIKGHIGHLLGAAGSVEAIATICAMNDNVLPGNRNLEESEEDEGLNLLRNNSKWVDGHPKISICNSFGFGATNASLILKQF
;
A
#
# COMPACT_ATOMS: atom_id res chain seq x y z
N MET A 1 -19.17 -46.77 -6.28
CA MET A 1 -19.77 -46.60 -4.94
C MET A 1 -18.76 -46.55 -3.78
N ARG A 2 -17.63 -47.28 -3.81
CA ARG A 2 -16.61 -47.26 -2.71
C ARG A 2 -15.88 -45.92 -2.46
N ASN A 3 -15.86 -44.98 -3.40
CA ASN A 3 -15.17 -43.68 -3.22
C ASN A 3 -16.03 -42.59 -2.54
N CYS A 4 -17.36 -42.75 -2.44
CA CYS A 4 -18.23 -41.79 -1.74
C CYS A 4 -18.27 -42.01 -0.22
N GLU A 5 -18.13 -43.26 0.25
CA GLU A 5 -18.16 -43.57 1.68
C GLU A 5 -16.90 -43.08 2.42
N LEU A 6 -15.72 -43.23 1.81
CA LEU A 6 -14.44 -42.72 2.34
C LEU A 6 -14.39 -41.19 2.49
N LEU A 7 -15.14 -40.46 1.67
CA LEU A 7 -15.24 -38.99 1.76
C LEU A 7 -16.20 -38.56 2.88
N ARG A 8 -17.30 -39.27 3.08
CA ARG A 8 -18.25 -39.03 4.19
C ARG A 8 -17.61 -39.32 5.56
N GLU A 9 -16.86 -40.41 5.70
CA GLU A 9 -16.19 -40.74 6.96
C GLU A 9 -15.13 -39.69 7.34
N ARG A 10 -14.41 -39.13 6.36
CA ARG A 10 -13.43 -38.05 6.56
C ARG A 10 -14.08 -36.71 6.91
N GLU A 11 -15.30 -36.44 6.44
CA GLU A 11 -16.08 -35.25 6.82
C GLU A 11 -16.67 -35.36 8.22
N ILE A 12 -17.17 -36.53 8.62
CA ILE A 12 -17.71 -36.78 9.96
C ILE A 12 -16.59 -36.67 11.01
N ALA A 13 -15.42 -37.26 10.76
CA ALA A 13 -14.25 -37.13 11.65
C ALA A 13 -13.71 -35.69 11.78
N ARG A 14 -13.91 -34.83 10.77
CA ARG A 14 -13.55 -33.40 10.82
C ARG A 14 -14.55 -32.58 11.63
N ARG A 15 -15.85 -32.90 11.53
CA ARG A 15 -16.91 -32.23 12.30
C ARG A 15 -16.84 -32.57 13.79
N ASP A 16 -16.54 -33.82 14.13
CA ASP A 16 -16.41 -34.24 15.53
C ASP A 16 -15.21 -33.56 16.22
N ASN A 17 -14.07 -33.45 15.53
CA ASN A 17 -12.89 -32.74 16.04
C ASN A 17 -13.10 -31.22 16.19
N ALA A 18 -13.87 -30.59 15.30
CA ALA A 18 -14.23 -29.18 15.44
C ALA A 18 -15.11 -28.95 16.68
N SER A 19 -16.08 -29.84 16.94
CA SER A 19 -16.97 -29.73 18.11
C SER A 19 -16.26 -29.98 19.46
N ILE A 20 -15.17 -30.75 19.45
CA ILE A 20 -14.33 -31.02 20.63
C ILE A 20 -13.42 -29.82 20.93
N CYS A 21 -12.86 -29.17 19.90
CA CYS A 21 -12.07 -27.95 20.07
C CYS A 21 -12.91 -26.80 20.62
N GLU A 22 -14.14 -26.64 20.13
CA GLU A 22 -15.04 -25.56 20.56
C GLU A 22 -15.55 -25.74 22.00
N ARG A 23 -15.84 -26.99 22.41
CA ARG A 23 -16.18 -27.33 23.80
C ARG A 23 -15.00 -27.10 24.75
N LYS A 24 -13.78 -27.47 24.37
CA LYS A 24 -12.57 -27.22 25.18
C LYS A 24 -12.23 -25.73 25.30
N ALA A 25 -12.46 -24.94 24.25
CA ALA A 25 -12.26 -23.49 24.28
C ALA A 25 -13.27 -22.78 25.20
N ARG A 26 -14.55 -23.20 25.19
CA ARG A 26 -15.57 -22.67 26.09
C ARG A 26 -15.32 -23.04 27.56
N GLN A 27 -14.84 -24.24 27.82
CA GLN A 27 -14.56 -24.72 29.19
C GLN A 27 -13.33 -24.01 29.79
N ALA A 28 -12.33 -23.67 28.96
CA ALA A 28 -11.17 -22.87 29.36
C ALA A 28 -11.51 -21.40 29.65
N PHE A 29 -12.55 -20.84 29.03
CA PHE A 29 -12.94 -19.44 29.22
C PHE A 29 -13.74 -19.20 30.52
N MET A 30 -14.36 -20.24 31.08
CA MET A 30 -15.23 -20.10 32.26
C MET A 30 -14.54 -20.33 33.61
N GLN A 31 -13.27 -20.76 33.65
CA GLN A 31 -12.68 -21.30 34.90
C GLN A 31 -11.40 -20.63 35.43
N ASP A 32 -10.87 -19.52 34.89
CA ASP A 32 -9.57 -19.02 35.36
C ASP A 32 -9.62 -17.69 36.13
N LYS A 33 -9.39 -17.80 37.45
CA LYS A 33 -8.81 -16.75 38.32
C LYS A 33 -7.36 -16.49 37.90
N PRO A 34 -6.78 -15.29 38.13
CA PRO A 34 -5.51 -14.91 37.52
C PRO A 34 -4.36 -15.77 38.06
N ARG A 35 -3.89 -16.72 37.25
CA ARG A 35 -2.63 -17.45 37.49
C ARG A 35 -1.60 -17.08 36.44
N ARG A 36 -0.36 -16.94 36.90
CA ARG A 36 0.84 -16.56 36.12
C ARG A 36 0.87 -17.26 34.77
N VAL A 37 1.02 -16.47 33.71
CA VAL A 37 1.12 -16.93 32.32
C VAL A 37 2.25 -17.96 32.20
N PRO A 38 1.97 -19.23 31.84
CA PRO A 38 3.03 -20.20 31.59
C PRO A 38 3.76 -19.81 30.30
N LYS A 39 5.09 -19.98 30.28
CA LYS A 39 5.89 -19.84 29.05
C LYS A 39 5.42 -20.91 28.04
N ILE A 40 4.51 -20.54 27.14
CA ILE A 40 4.12 -21.36 26.00
C ILE A 40 5.30 -21.35 25.02
N SER A 41 6.17 -22.35 25.11
CA SER A 41 7.09 -22.66 24.01
C SER A 41 6.22 -23.21 22.87
N CYS A 42 5.85 -22.34 21.93
CA CYS A 42 5.00 -22.68 20.80
C CYS A 42 5.71 -23.64 19.85
N LYS A 43 5.60 -24.96 20.11
CA LYS A 43 6.04 -26.00 19.16
C LYS A 43 5.18 -26.03 17.89
N THR A 44 4.01 -25.38 17.90
CA THR A 44 3.11 -25.15 16.75
C THR A 44 3.54 -23.98 15.85
N CYS A 45 4.51 -23.14 16.26
CA CYS A 45 5.05 -22.06 15.43
C CYS A 45 6.03 -22.57 14.34
N LYS A 46 6.42 -23.85 14.39
CA LYS A 46 7.30 -24.43 13.37
C LYS A 46 6.60 -24.69 12.02
N SER A 47 5.27 -24.76 11.98
CA SER A 47 4.51 -25.06 10.76
C SER A 47 3.78 -23.87 10.14
N SER A 48 3.53 -22.78 10.88
CA SER A 48 3.00 -21.55 10.29
C SER A 48 4.15 -20.72 9.70
N ARG A 49 4.43 -20.94 8.41
CA ARG A 49 5.35 -20.07 7.63
C ARG A 49 4.99 -18.57 7.68
N SER A 50 3.77 -18.23 8.12
CA SER A 50 3.30 -16.85 8.31
C SER A 50 3.90 -16.12 9.51
N CYS A 51 4.40 -16.83 10.54
CA CYS A 51 4.90 -16.21 11.78
C CYS A 51 6.42 -16.01 11.82
N ARG A 52 7.11 -16.15 10.67
CA ARG A 52 8.45 -15.56 10.52
C ARG A 52 8.27 -14.05 10.47
N THR A 53 8.49 -13.40 11.61
CA THR A 53 8.46 -11.95 11.84
C THR A 53 9.09 -11.20 10.66
N HIS A 54 8.50 -10.07 10.24
CA HIS A 54 8.98 -9.24 9.11
C HIS A 54 10.52 -9.10 9.10
N CYS A 55 11.11 -8.74 10.24
CA CYS A 55 12.57 -8.61 10.45
C CYS A 55 13.40 -9.87 10.10
N SER A 56 12.87 -11.08 10.30
CA SER A 56 13.60 -12.32 10.00
C SER A 56 13.78 -12.56 8.49
N ARG A 57 12.89 -12.01 7.65
CA ARG A 57 12.96 -12.15 6.19
C ARG A 57 14.00 -11.20 5.60
N ASP A 58 14.03 -9.97 6.09
CA ASP A 58 15.01 -8.96 5.64
C ASP A 58 16.43 -9.38 6.03
N GLY A 59 16.61 -9.87 7.27
CA GLY A 59 17.87 -10.45 7.74
C GLY A 59 18.39 -11.61 6.88
N THR A 60 17.47 -12.40 6.31
CA THR A 60 17.82 -13.51 5.41
C THR A 60 18.33 -13.00 4.07
N LEU A 61 17.70 -11.97 3.50
CA LEU A 61 18.13 -11.35 2.24
C LEU A 61 19.53 -10.75 2.37
N VAL A 62 19.76 -9.92 3.39
CA VAL A 62 21.07 -9.28 3.57
C VAL A 62 22.18 -10.30 3.83
N SER A 63 21.89 -11.38 4.56
CA SER A 63 22.84 -12.48 4.81
C SER A 63 23.18 -13.26 3.54
N ARG A 64 22.17 -13.47 2.68
CA ARG A 64 22.29 -14.18 1.40
C ARG A 64 23.10 -13.36 0.39
N TYR A 65 22.81 -12.08 0.26
CA TYR A 65 23.44 -11.18 -0.72
C TYR A 65 24.63 -10.39 -0.16
N LYS A 66 25.06 -10.69 1.07
CA LYS A 66 26.20 -10.06 1.75
C LYS A 66 26.10 -8.53 1.80
N MET A 67 24.89 -8.03 1.98
CA MET A 67 24.61 -6.60 2.14
C MET A 67 24.95 -6.17 3.56
N ARG A 68 25.71 -5.07 3.70
CA ARG A 68 26.20 -4.56 5.00
C ARG A 68 25.73 -3.14 5.32
N GLY A 69 24.92 -2.52 4.46
CA GLY A 69 24.45 -1.13 4.61
C GLY A 69 23.37 -0.93 5.67
N GLY A 70 22.93 -1.99 6.36
CA GLY A 70 21.82 -1.96 7.31
C GLY A 70 20.63 -2.80 6.83
N VAL A 71 19.72 -3.10 7.75
CA VAL A 71 18.48 -3.81 7.48
C VAL A 71 17.39 -3.25 8.39
N GLU A 72 16.29 -2.77 7.80
CA GLU A 72 15.13 -2.27 8.52
C GLU A 72 13.85 -2.92 8.01
N ALA A 73 12.90 -3.10 8.91
CA ALA A 73 11.59 -3.69 8.64
C ALA A 73 10.50 -2.70 9.06
N THR A 74 10.09 -1.84 8.13
CA THR A 74 9.07 -0.81 8.38
C THR A 74 7.68 -1.42 8.37
N SER A 75 6.81 -0.96 9.27
CA SER A 75 5.39 -1.36 9.31
C SER A 75 4.53 -0.15 9.64
N THR A 76 3.93 0.44 8.61
CA THR A 76 3.09 1.64 8.68
C THR A 76 1.82 1.43 7.87
N ALA A 77 1.19 0.28 8.08
CA ALA A 77 0.01 -0.18 7.35
C ALA A 77 0.18 0.00 5.83
N CYS A 78 -0.79 0.62 5.16
CA CYS A 78 -0.81 0.74 3.70
C CYS A 78 0.32 1.60 3.12
N ALA A 79 0.87 2.52 3.93
CA ALA A 79 1.98 3.39 3.53
C ALA A 79 3.35 2.68 3.54
N THR A 80 3.43 1.43 4.02
CA THR A 80 4.70 0.72 4.27
C THR A 80 5.63 0.72 3.05
N GLY A 81 5.16 0.30 1.87
CA GLY A 81 6.00 0.22 0.68
C GLY A 81 6.59 1.57 0.25
N LEU A 82 5.82 2.65 0.39
CA LEU A 82 6.30 4.01 0.09
C LEU A 82 7.30 4.50 1.13
N HIS A 83 7.06 4.22 2.42
CA HIS A 83 8.02 4.53 3.47
C HIS A 83 9.34 3.79 3.28
N CYS A 84 9.33 2.51 2.91
CA CYS A 84 10.56 1.77 2.63
C CYS A 84 11.38 2.47 1.52
N ILE A 85 10.72 2.88 0.43
CA ILE A 85 11.40 3.56 -0.69
C ILE A 85 11.90 4.95 -0.26
N GLY A 86 11.07 5.72 0.44
CA GLY A 86 11.42 7.06 0.92
C GLY A 86 12.54 7.06 1.96
N ASN A 87 12.55 6.11 2.89
CA ASN A 87 13.61 5.94 3.88
C ASN A 87 14.93 5.54 3.21
N ALA A 88 14.88 4.64 2.22
CA ALA A 88 16.04 4.28 1.41
C ALA A 88 16.59 5.48 0.63
N PHE A 89 15.71 6.28 0.02
CA PHE A 89 16.07 7.54 -0.63
C PHE A 89 16.79 8.49 0.34
N GLN A 90 16.24 8.72 1.54
CA GLN A 90 16.88 9.57 2.55
C GLN A 90 18.20 8.98 3.03
N SER A 91 18.28 7.66 3.26
CA SER A 91 19.51 7.00 3.66
C SER A 91 20.62 7.18 2.63
N ILE A 92 20.30 7.15 1.33
CA ILE A 92 21.28 7.39 0.25
C ILE A 92 21.67 8.87 0.20
N ARG A 93 20.68 9.77 0.30
CA ARG A 93 20.88 11.22 0.30
C ARG A 93 21.79 11.68 1.45
N TYR A 94 21.63 11.11 2.64
CA TYR A 94 22.46 11.41 3.81
C TYR A 94 23.81 10.65 3.83
N GLY A 95 24.09 9.82 2.83
CA GLY A 95 25.35 9.07 2.74
C GLY A 95 25.44 7.85 3.68
N ASN A 96 24.36 7.51 4.39
CA ASN A 96 24.30 6.32 5.26
C ASN A 96 24.36 5.01 4.45
N SER A 97 23.81 5.02 3.22
CA SER A 97 23.83 3.89 2.29
C SER A 97 24.32 4.35 0.93
N ARG A 98 25.13 3.53 0.25
CA ARG A 98 25.49 3.79 -1.16
C ARG A 98 24.38 3.35 -2.13
N ARG A 99 23.77 2.21 -1.83
CA ARG A 99 22.71 1.56 -2.60
C ARG A 99 21.74 0.90 -1.62
N ALA A 100 20.48 0.78 -2.02
CA ALA A 100 19.44 0.19 -1.19
C ALA A 100 18.51 -0.68 -2.04
N LEU A 101 18.05 -1.78 -1.44
CA LEU A 101 16.90 -2.53 -1.93
C LEU A 101 15.72 -2.12 -1.06
N ALA A 102 14.65 -1.62 -1.66
CA ALA A 102 13.52 -1.06 -0.91
C ALA A 102 12.18 -1.46 -1.52
N GLY A 103 11.20 -1.70 -0.67
CA GLY A 103 9.86 -2.08 -1.09
C GLY A 103 9.14 -2.86 -0.02
N ALA A 104 8.03 -3.49 -0.41
CA ALA A 104 7.23 -4.28 0.50
C ALA A 104 6.56 -5.46 -0.22
N VAL A 105 6.21 -6.46 0.58
CA VAL A 105 5.46 -7.64 0.17
C VAL A 105 4.24 -7.76 1.05
N GLU A 106 3.12 -8.13 0.45
CA GLU A 106 1.87 -8.42 1.14
C GLU A 106 1.35 -9.79 0.72
N CYS A 107 0.98 -10.58 1.72
CA CYS A 107 0.36 -11.89 1.56
C CYS A 107 -0.59 -12.15 2.74
N ALA A 108 -1.51 -11.20 2.95
CA ALA A 108 -2.43 -11.18 4.08
C ALA A 108 -3.81 -11.78 3.75
N LEU A 109 -4.02 -12.43 2.59
CA LEU A 109 -5.31 -13.07 2.30
C LEU A 109 -5.52 -14.29 3.21
N ASN A 110 -6.21 -14.08 4.31
CA ASN A 110 -6.67 -15.13 5.20
C ASN A 110 -8.02 -14.74 5.83
N PRO A 111 -8.81 -15.72 6.32
CA PRO A 111 -10.14 -15.46 6.86
C PRO A 111 -10.17 -14.44 8.01
N ILE A 112 -9.12 -14.38 8.85
CA ILE A 112 -9.07 -13.45 9.98
C ILE A 112 -8.86 -12.02 9.49
N ALA A 113 -7.93 -11.80 8.56
CA ALA A 113 -7.69 -10.49 7.97
C ALA A 113 -8.94 -9.98 7.24
N LEU A 114 -9.57 -10.82 6.42
CA LEU A 114 -10.83 -10.49 5.74
C LEU A 114 -11.94 -10.14 6.73
N ALA A 115 -12.13 -10.95 7.78
CA ALA A 115 -13.14 -10.67 8.81
C ALA A 115 -12.86 -9.35 9.56
N GLY A 116 -11.59 -9.03 9.81
CA GLY A 116 -11.18 -7.76 10.43
C GLY A 116 -11.55 -6.55 9.57
N PHE A 117 -11.16 -6.56 8.29
CA PHE A 117 -11.48 -5.46 7.37
C PHE A 117 -12.98 -5.37 7.07
N ASP A 118 -13.69 -6.50 6.99
CA ASP A 118 -15.14 -6.50 6.88
C ASP A 118 -15.79 -5.87 8.13
N ARG A 119 -15.31 -6.20 9.33
CA ARG A 119 -15.86 -5.62 10.57
C ARG A 119 -15.65 -4.12 10.66
N MET A 120 -14.54 -3.61 10.11
CA MET A 120 -14.26 -2.17 9.97
C MET A 120 -15.02 -1.50 8.82
N ARG A 121 -15.78 -2.26 8.02
CA ARG A 121 -16.48 -1.80 6.81
C ARG A 121 -15.54 -1.19 5.76
N ALA A 122 -14.32 -1.70 5.67
CA ALA A 122 -13.31 -1.23 4.73
C ALA A 122 -13.35 -1.97 3.37
N LEU A 123 -13.94 -3.16 3.33
CA LEU A 123 -14.05 -3.97 2.11
C LEU A 123 -15.22 -3.53 1.23
N ALA A 124 -15.06 -3.71 -0.08
CA ALA A 124 -16.11 -3.49 -1.07
C ALA A 124 -17.39 -4.25 -0.73
N ARG A 125 -18.54 -3.58 -0.92
CA ARG A 125 -19.88 -4.03 -0.51
C ARG A 125 -20.93 -3.63 -1.55
N GLY A 126 -22.16 -4.11 -1.34
CA GLY A 126 -23.30 -3.84 -2.22
C GLY A 126 -23.38 -4.85 -3.37
N ASP A 127 -23.88 -4.40 -4.51
CA ASP A 127 -24.24 -5.28 -5.63
C ASP A 127 -23.02 -5.96 -6.29
N GLN A 128 -21.82 -5.38 -6.13
CA GLN A 128 -20.58 -5.91 -6.69
C GLN A 128 -19.44 -5.84 -5.65
N PRO A 129 -19.41 -6.75 -4.65
CA PRO A 129 -18.43 -6.72 -3.56
C PRO A 129 -17.02 -7.19 -3.97
N SER A 130 -16.84 -7.61 -5.22
CA SER A 130 -15.58 -8.14 -5.75
C SER A 130 -14.77 -7.13 -6.56
N ILE A 131 -15.11 -5.84 -6.51
CA ILE A 131 -14.42 -4.79 -7.26
C ILE A 131 -14.12 -3.55 -6.40
N SER A 132 -12.94 -2.98 -6.61
CA SER A 132 -12.60 -1.65 -6.10
C SER A 132 -13.04 -0.60 -7.14
N ARG A 133 -13.61 0.51 -6.68
CA ARG A 133 -14.12 1.62 -7.50
C ARG A 133 -13.53 2.95 -7.01
N PRO A 134 -12.22 3.23 -7.25
CA PRO A 134 -11.63 4.47 -6.79
C PRO A 134 -12.38 5.65 -7.41
N PHE A 135 -12.76 6.62 -6.57
CA PHE A 135 -13.48 7.85 -6.90
C PHE A 135 -14.91 7.71 -7.43
N ASP A 136 -15.42 6.50 -7.71
CA ASP A 136 -16.79 6.33 -8.20
C ASP A 136 -17.80 6.69 -7.11
N LYS A 137 -18.93 7.26 -7.49
CA LYS A 137 -20.04 7.59 -6.58
C LYS A 137 -20.57 6.36 -5.82
N ARG A 138 -20.48 5.16 -6.41
CA ARG A 138 -20.97 3.90 -5.80
C ARG A 138 -19.88 3.16 -5.02
N ARG A 139 -18.74 3.79 -4.74
CA ARG A 139 -17.64 3.18 -3.99
C ARG A 139 -18.08 2.80 -2.57
N ALA A 140 -17.61 1.64 -2.10
CA ALA A 140 -18.05 1.07 -0.82
C ALA A 140 -16.92 0.39 -0.03
N GLY A 141 -15.68 0.57 -0.45
CA GLY A 141 -14.49 -0.09 0.09
C GLY A 141 -13.64 -0.77 -0.99
N PHE A 142 -12.50 -1.31 -0.59
CA PHE A 142 -11.56 -1.96 -1.49
C PHE A 142 -11.74 -3.49 -1.53
N VAL A 143 -11.20 -4.11 -2.57
CA VAL A 143 -10.92 -5.55 -2.62
C VAL A 143 -9.52 -5.80 -2.13
N MET A 144 -9.35 -6.68 -1.13
CA MET A 144 -8.03 -7.03 -0.59
C MET A 144 -7.25 -7.86 -1.61
N SER A 145 -5.94 -7.61 -1.72
CA SER A 145 -5.07 -8.27 -2.70
C SER A 145 -3.68 -8.53 -2.11
N GLU A 146 -2.86 -9.27 -2.85
CA GLU A 146 -1.50 -9.65 -2.48
C GLU A 146 -0.52 -9.23 -3.58
N GLY A 147 0.75 -9.10 -3.21
CA GLY A 147 1.79 -8.84 -4.18
C GLY A 147 3.07 -8.35 -3.55
N VAL A 148 4.04 -8.06 -4.40
CA VAL A 148 5.36 -7.58 -4.00
C VAL A 148 5.83 -6.53 -4.98
N GLY A 149 6.37 -5.44 -4.45
CA GLY A 149 7.05 -4.42 -5.23
C GLY A 149 8.39 -4.14 -4.56
N VAL A 150 9.48 -4.25 -5.31
CA VAL A 150 10.83 -3.97 -4.82
C VAL A 150 11.58 -3.20 -5.89
N VAL A 151 12.26 -2.14 -5.48
CA VAL A 151 13.11 -1.29 -6.31
C VAL A 151 14.54 -1.30 -5.79
N PHE A 152 15.49 -1.08 -6.69
CA PHE A 152 16.89 -0.89 -6.37
C PHE A 152 17.22 0.60 -6.53
N LEU A 153 17.64 1.25 -5.45
CA LEU A 153 18.03 2.67 -5.45
C LEU A 153 19.54 2.80 -5.29
N GLU A 154 20.11 3.78 -5.96
CA GLU A 154 21.49 4.23 -5.76
C GLU A 154 21.59 5.71 -6.16
N ARG A 155 22.75 6.34 -5.90
CA ARG A 155 23.00 7.69 -6.40
C ARG A 155 23.06 7.70 -7.93
N LEU A 156 22.51 8.75 -8.54
CA LEU A 156 22.49 8.90 -10.00
C LEU A 156 23.89 8.77 -10.61
N GLU A 157 24.87 9.50 -10.07
CA GLU A 157 26.27 9.45 -10.52
C GLU A 157 26.86 8.03 -10.47
N ASP A 158 26.52 7.24 -9.44
CA ASP A 158 26.99 5.85 -9.31
C ASP A 158 26.33 4.93 -10.35
N ALA A 159 25.05 5.18 -10.68
CA ALA A 159 24.30 4.46 -11.70
C ALA A 159 24.86 4.76 -13.11
N GLU A 160 25.10 6.04 -13.41
CA GLU A 160 25.68 6.49 -14.68
C GLU A 160 27.11 5.96 -14.86
N ALA A 161 27.97 6.08 -13.84
CA ALA A 161 29.35 5.63 -13.90
C ALA A 161 29.49 4.12 -14.18
N ARG A 162 28.51 3.31 -13.80
CA ARG A 162 28.49 1.86 -14.07
C ARG A 162 27.66 1.47 -15.30
N GLY A 163 27.09 2.43 -16.02
CA GLY A 163 26.24 2.19 -17.20
C GLY A 163 24.92 1.48 -16.88
N ALA A 164 24.32 1.77 -15.72
CA ALA A 164 23.04 1.20 -15.34
C ALA A 164 21.89 1.73 -16.21
N GLN A 165 20.89 0.89 -16.48
CA GLN A 165 19.61 1.39 -16.97
C GLN A 165 18.88 2.10 -15.82
N ILE A 166 18.69 3.41 -15.95
CA ILE A 166 17.96 4.22 -14.99
C ILE A 166 16.49 4.25 -15.41
N LEU A 167 15.61 3.86 -14.49
CA LEU A 167 14.16 3.77 -14.78
C LEU A 167 13.41 5.06 -14.45
N ALA A 168 13.83 5.76 -13.39
CA ALA A 168 13.28 7.02 -12.93
C ALA A 168 14.20 7.63 -11.86
N GLU A 169 14.00 8.91 -11.59
CA GLU A 169 14.62 9.62 -10.47
C GLU A 169 13.60 9.76 -9.31
N VAL A 170 14.04 9.50 -8.07
CA VAL A 170 13.29 9.89 -6.86
C VAL A 170 13.74 11.29 -6.47
N LEU A 171 12.87 12.28 -6.62
CA LEU A 171 13.22 13.68 -6.35
C LEU A 171 12.88 14.12 -4.93
N GLY A 172 11.81 13.57 -4.35
CA GLY A 172 11.31 14.03 -3.07
C GLY A 172 10.48 12.98 -2.35
N TYR A 173 10.48 13.07 -1.03
CA TYR A 173 9.74 12.19 -0.14
C TYR A 173 9.17 13.00 1.02
N GLY A 174 7.88 12.85 1.29
CA GLY A 174 7.19 13.55 2.36
C GLY A 174 6.38 12.60 3.21
N ILE A 175 6.52 12.74 4.52
CA ILE A 175 5.74 11.99 5.51
C ILE A 175 4.89 12.93 6.35
N SER A 176 3.75 12.46 6.83
CA SER A 176 2.93 13.18 7.80
C SER A 176 2.08 12.21 8.63
N SER A 177 1.29 12.76 9.54
CA SER A 177 0.25 12.04 10.25
C SER A 177 -1.02 12.86 10.29
N ASP A 178 -2.18 12.22 10.19
CA ASP A 178 -3.47 12.91 10.36
C ASP A 178 -3.74 13.30 11.80
N CYS A 179 -3.17 12.60 12.79
CA CYS A 179 -3.40 12.85 14.23
C CYS A 179 -4.90 12.94 14.61
N TYR A 180 -5.78 12.26 13.87
CA TYR A 180 -7.23 12.38 13.99
C TYR A 180 -7.90 11.09 14.48
N HIS A 181 -7.90 10.04 13.65
CA HIS A 181 -8.49 8.75 13.99
C HIS A 181 -7.70 7.62 13.32
N ILE A 182 -7.72 6.41 13.91
CA ILE A 182 -6.96 5.27 13.39
C ILE A 182 -7.46 4.79 12.02
N SER A 183 -8.76 4.87 11.78
CA SER A 183 -9.42 4.33 10.58
C SER A 183 -9.98 5.38 9.63
N THR A 184 -9.93 6.66 10.00
CA THR A 184 -10.57 7.74 9.25
C THR A 184 -9.56 8.88 9.13
N PRO A 185 -9.29 9.38 7.92
CA PRO A 185 -8.41 10.53 7.76
C PRO A 185 -9.06 11.79 8.38
N ASP A 186 -8.24 12.80 8.64
CA ASP A 186 -8.74 14.10 9.09
C ASP A 186 -9.64 14.71 7.99
N PRO A 187 -10.91 15.10 8.28
CA PRO A 187 -11.81 15.68 7.29
C PRO A 187 -11.29 16.96 6.64
N SER A 188 -10.35 17.68 7.27
CA SER A 188 -9.68 18.84 6.69
C SER A 188 -8.58 18.48 5.67
N ALA A 189 -8.31 17.19 5.48
CA ALA A 189 -7.29 16.65 4.59
C ALA A 189 -5.84 17.06 4.93
N ILE A 190 -5.61 17.60 6.13
CA ILE A 190 -4.33 18.21 6.50
C ILE A 190 -3.15 17.24 6.44
N GLY A 191 -3.34 15.97 6.83
CA GLY A 191 -2.29 14.96 6.76
C GLY A 191 -1.81 14.73 5.32
N ALA A 192 -2.73 14.44 4.40
CA ALA A 192 -2.41 14.26 2.99
C ALA A 192 -1.77 15.52 2.36
N VAL A 193 -2.29 16.72 2.66
CA VAL A 193 -1.70 17.99 2.21
C VAL A 193 -0.26 18.16 2.70
N LEU A 194 0.00 17.90 3.98
CA LEU A 194 1.34 18.00 4.56
C LEU A 194 2.31 17.01 3.92
N SER A 195 1.88 15.78 3.67
CA SER A 195 2.71 14.75 3.04
C SER A 195 3.15 15.18 1.63
N MET A 196 2.19 15.60 0.79
CA MET A 196 2.48 16.07 -0.57
C MET A 196 3.34 17.35 -0.59
N ARG A 197 3.02 18.36 0.24
CA ARG A 197 3.82 19.60 0.31
C ARG A 197 5.24 19.36 0.81
N ARG A 198 5.44 18.44 1.76
CA ARG A 198 6.79 18.06 2.22
C ARG A 198 7.58 17.34 1.13
N ALA A 199 6.93 16.50 0.33
CA ALA A 199 7.57 15.85 -0.81
C ALA A 199 8.00 16.90 -1.85
N LEU A 200 7.11 17.83 -2.21
CA LEU A 200 7.40 18.97 -3.11
C LEU A 200 8.56 19.83 -2.60
N GLY A 201 8.54 20.18 -1.31
CA GLY A 201 9.62 20.93 -0.68
C GLY A 201 10.95 20.17 -0.66
N ASN A 202 10.92 18.84 -0.46
CA ASN A 202 12.13 18.00 -0.53
C ASN A 202 12.74 17.96 -1.93
N ALA A 203 11.90 18.01 -2.97
CA ALA A 203 12.27 18.05 -4.38
C ALA A 203 12.58 19.46 -4.89
N SER A 204 12.30 20.51 -4.11
CA SER A 204 12.35 21.91 -4.55
C SER A 204 11.55 22.16 -5.83
N LEU A 205 10.35 21.58 -5.92
CA LEU A 205 9.45 21.71 -7.06
C LEU A 205 8.20 22.53 -6.70
N ASP A 206 7.75 23.31 -7.68
CA ASP A 206 6.45 23.97 -7.64
C ASP A 206 5.33 23.00 -8.07
N PRO A 207 4.10 23.12 -7.52
CA PRO A 207 2.99 22.24 -7.88
C PRO A 207 2.68 22.20 -9.38
N VAL A 208 2.94 23.29 -10.12
CA VAL A 208 2.70 23.36 -11.58
C VAL A 208 3.60 22.46 -12.41
N GLN A 209 4.65 21.90 -11.80
CA GLN A 209 5.57 20.98 -12.47
C GLN A 209 5.11 19.52 -12.39
N ILE A 210 4.09 19.20 -11.58
CA ILE A 210 3.57 17.85 -11.44
C ILE A 210 2.51 17.59 -12.52
N GLY A 211 2.74 16.57 -13.35
CA GLY A 211 1.82 16.20 -14.43
C GLY A 211 0.76 15.19 -14.02
N TYR A 212 0.98 14.44 -12.93
CA TYR A 212 0.13 13.32 -12.55
C TYR A 212 0.19 13.01 -11.06
N VAL A 213 -0.95 12.63 -10.48
CA VAL A 213 -1.05 12.06 -9.14
C VAL A 213 -1.55 10.63 -9.23
N ASN A 214 -0.69 9.69 -8.84
CA ASN A 214 -1.11 8.34 -8.50
C ASN A 214 -1.63 8.36 -7.05
N ALA A 215 -2.96 8.35 -6.93
CA ALA A 215 -3.66 8.49 -5.67
C ALA A 215 -3.74 7.17 -4.88
N HIS A 216 -3.84 7.31 -3.56
CA HIS A 216 -4.06 6.17 -2.68
C HIS A 216 -5.47 5.57 -2.85
N ALA A 217 -6.50 6.37 -3.09
CA ALA A 217 -7.90 6.02 -3.39
C ALA A 217 -8.29 4.55 -3.19
N THR A 218 -8.71 4.23 -1.97
CA THR A 218 -9.08 2.87 -1.57
C THR A 218 -10.53 2.53 -1.89
N SER A 219 -11.21 3.35 -2.69
CA SER A 219 -12.65 3.19 -2.95
C SER A 219 -13.49 3.33 -1.69
N THR A 220 -12.96 3.96 -0.64
CA THR A 220 -13.70 4.24 0.59
C THR A 220 -14.34 5.62 0.47
N PRO A 221 -15.60 5.82 0.92
CA PRO A 221 -16.26 7.11 0.79
C PRO A 221 -15.43 8.29 1.32
N ASN A 222 -14.99 8.20 2.58
CA ASN A 222 -14.21 9.26 3.22
C ASN A 222 -12.78 9.35 2.70
N GLY A 223 -12.12 8.22 2.42
CA GLY A 223 -10.71 8.21 2.02
C GLY A 223 -10.52 8.90 0.67
N ASP A 224 -11.31 8.51 -0.32
CA ASP A 224 -11.23 9.06 -1.67
C ASP A 224 -11.61 10.56 -1.65
N SER A 225 -12.69 10.95 -0.95
CA SER A 225 -13.09 12.37 -0.88
C SER A 225 -12.06 13.26 -0.19
N VAL A 226 -11.46 12.79 0.91
CA VAL A 226 -10.43 13.55 1.63
C VAL A 226 -9.14 13.65 0.81
N GLU A 227 -8.77 12.60 0.09
CA GLU A 227 -7.62 12.66 -0.82
C GLU A 227 -7.87 13.63 -1.99
N THR A 228 -9.05 13.58 -2.61
CA THR A 228 -9.49 14.52 -3.63
C THR A 228 -9.37 15.97 -3.13
N GLU A 229 -9.86 16.27 -1.92
CA GLU A 229 -9.73 17.58 -1.30
C GLU A 229 -8.26 17.98 -1.07
N ALA A 230 -7.42 17.04 -0.61
CA ALA A 230 -6.00 17.28 -0.43
C ALA A 230 -5.32 17.67 -1.75
N VAL A 231 -5.61 16.95 -2.84
CA VAL A 231 -5.03 17.24 -4.16
C VAL A 231 -5.45 18.64 -4.61
N ARG A 232 -6.73 19.02 -4.48
CA ARG A 232 -7.18 20.39 -4.81
C ARG A 232 -6.44 21.48 -4.02
N LYS A 233 -6.18 21.24 -2.72
CA LYS A 233 -5.45 22.19 -1.86
C LYS A 233 -3.96 22.31 -2.19
N VAL A 234 -3.36 21.27 -2.77
CA VAL A 234 -1.94 21.27 -3.18
C VAL A 234 -1.76 21.80 -4.59
N PHE A 235 -2.72 21.56 -5.47
CA PHE A 235 -2.69 21.95 -6.88
C PHE A 235 -3.81 22.94 -7.22
N PRO A 236 -3.87 24.11 -6.56
CA PRO A 236 -4.90 25.09 -6.86
C PRO A 236 -4.77 25.55 -8.31
N ASN A 237 -5.91 25.70 -9.00
CA ASN A 237 -6.00 26.19 -10.38
C ASN A 237 -5.39 25.26 -11.44
N GLN A 238 -5.17 23.98 -11.12
CA GLN A 238 -4.73 22.98 -12.10
C GLN A 238 -5.75 21.86 -12.21
N ASN A 239 -6.14 21.53 -13.44
CA ASN A 239 -6.93 20.33 -13.71
C ASN A 239 -6.01 19.09 -13.78
N ILE A 240 -5.32 18.81 -12.68
CA ILE A 240 -4.26 17.79 -12.61
C ILE A 240 -4.82 16.40 -12.88
N ALA A 241 -4.08 15.58 -13.63
CA ALA A 241 -4.47 14.21 -13.90
C ALA A 241 -4.32 13.34 -12.65
N VAL A 242 -5.39 12.62 -12.29
CA VAL A 242 -5.42 11.78 -11.09
C VAL A 242 -6.01 10.42 -11.42
N SER A 243 -5.34 9.35 -10.98
CA SER A 243 -5.94 8.03 -10.95
C SER A 243 -5.34 7.13 -9.88
N SER A 244 -5.96 5.98 -9.68
CA SER A 244 -5.46 4.90 -8.83
C SER A 244 -5.59 3.56 -9.53
N ILE A 245 -4.54 2.76 -9.45
CA ILE A 245 -4.51 1.43 -10.05
C ILE A 245 -5.22 0.37 -9.19
N LYS A 246 -5.69 0.72 -7.99
CA LYS A 246 -6.37 -0.23 -7.07
C LYS A 246 -7.68 -0.79 -7.64
N GLY A 247 -8.29 -0.12 -8.62
CA GLY A 247 -9.40 -0.67 -9.40
C GLY A 247 -9.02 -1.87 -10.28
N HIS A 248 -7.73 -2.02 -10.64
CA HIS A 248 -7.20 -3.11 -11.45
C HIS A 248 -6.65 -4.25 -10.61
N ILE A 249 -5.90 -3.93 -9.55
CA ILE A 249 -5.10 -4.91 -8.79
C ILE A 249 -5.62 -5.16 -7.37
N GLY A 250 -6.68 -4.46 -6.95
CA GLY A 250 -7.12 -4.44 -5.56
C GLY A 250 -6.16 -3.65 -4.66
N HIS A 251 -6.32 -3.79 -3.35
CA HIS A 251 -5.49 -3.12 -2.37
C HIS A 251 -4.52 -4.10 -1.71
N LEU A 252 -3.23 -3.93 -2.03
CA LEU A 252 -2.14 -4.77 -1.58
C LEU A 252 -1.60 -4.36 -0.18
N LEU A 253 -2.41 -3.70 0.64
CA LEU A 253 -2.07 -3.25 2.00
C LEU A 253 -0.62 -2.71 2.07
N GLY A 254 0.29 -3.40 2.78
CA GLY A 254 1.67 -2.95 2.96
C GLY A 254 2.49 -2.83 1.67
N ALA A 255 2.20 -3.64 0.65
CA ALA A 255 2.88 -3.61 -0.66
C ALA A 255 2.28 -2.60 -1.64
N ALA A 256 1.13 -2.00 -1.32
CA ALA A 256 0.40 -1.09 -2.22
C ALA A 256 1.32 0.03 -2.73
N GLY A 257 1.94 0.80 -1.82
CA GLY A 257 2.79 1.91 -2.21
C GLY A 257 3.95 1.52 -3.13
N SER A 258 4.65 0.42 -2.85
CA SER A 258 5.78 -0.01 -3.68
C SER A 258 5.36 -0.45 -5.08
N VAL A 259 4.22 -1.14 -5.21
CA VAL A 259 3.69 -1.56 -6.51
C VAL A 259 3.17 -0.35 -7.30
N GLU A 260 2.52 0.60 -6.62
CA GLU A 260 2.03 1.84 -7.21
C GLU A 260 3.16 2.76 -7.68
N ALA A 261 4.27 2.83 -6.95
CA ALA A 261 5.47 3.53 -7.40
C ALA A 261 6.04 2.91 -8.68
N ILE A 262 6.15 1.58 -8.74
CA ILE A 262 6.62 0.86 -9.94
C ILE A 262 5.68 1.11 -11.13
N ALA A 263 4.36 1.00 -10.91
CA ALA A 263 3.38 1.27 -11.95
C ALA A 263 3.44 2.72 -12.45
N THR A 264 3.70 3.68 -11.56
CA THR A 264 3.91 5.09 -11.93
C THR A 264 5.16 5.25 -12.81
N ILE A 265 6.24 4.55 -12.50
CA ILE A 265 7.46 4.55 -13.31
C ILE A 265 7.18 3.97 -14.71
N CYS A 266 6.47 2.83 -14.79
CA CYS A 266 6.05 2.27 -16.06
C CYS A 266 5.17 3.24 -16.86
N ALA A 267 4.19 3.87 -16.21
CA ALA A 267 3.30 4.86 -16.82
C ALA A 267 4.07 6.04 -17.45
N MET A 268 5.08 6.57 -16.75
CA MET A 268 5.94 7.63 -17.28
C MET A 268 6.76 7.15 -18.49
N ASN A 269 7.38 5.97 -18.38
CA ASN A 269 8.25 5.41 -19.42
C ASN A 269 7.49 5.01 -20.68
N ASP A 270 6.28 4.48 -20.53
CA ASP A 270 5.41 4.05 -21.63
C ASP A 270 4.60 5.20 -22.23
N ASN A 271 4.73 6.42 -21.69
CA ASN A 271 3.97 7.60 -22.08
C ASN A 271 2.44 7.40 -21.99
N VAL A 272 1.98 6.71 -20.94
CA VAL A 272 0.57 6.45 -20.65
C VAL A 272 0.22 6.90 -19.24
N LEU A 273 -0.90 7.59 -19.08
CA LEU A 273 -1.54 7.82 -17.81
C LEU A 273 -2.67 6.79 -17.64
N PRO A 274 -2.64 5.93 -16.60
CA PRO A 274 -3.63 4.88 -16.44
C PRO A 274 -5.00 5.47 -16.04
N GLY A 275 -6.08 4.95 -16.60
CA GLY A 275 -7.45 5.30 -16.19
C GLY A 275 -7.84 4.65 -14.86
N ASN A 276 -8.84 5.22 -14.18
CA ASN A 276 -9.48 4.64 -13.00
C ASN A 276 -10.45 3.54 -13.44
N ARG A 277 -10.07 2.28 -13.25
CA ARG A 277 -10.96 1.16 -13.52
C ARG A 277 -12.20 1.23 -12.63
N ASN A 278 -13.37 1.01 -13.23
CA ASN A 278 -14.70 1.02 -12.58
C ASN A 278 -15.20 2.42 -12.15
N LEU A 279 -14.58 3.49 -12.65
CA LEU A 279 -15.08 4.87 -12.51
C LEU A 279 -16.04 5.20 -13.67
N GLU A 280 -17.33 5.32 -13.37
CA GLU A 280 -18.37 5.75 -14.31
C GLU A 280 -18.82 7.19 -13.99
N GLU A 281 -19.20 7.42 -12.73
CA GLU A 281 -19.70 8.71 -12.24
C GLU A 281 -18.93 9.15 -10.99
N SER A 282 -18.62 10.44 -10.89
CA SER A 282 -17.96 11.04 -9.74
C SER A 282 -18.64 12.34 -9.33
N GLU A 283 -18.62 12.64 -8.03
CA GLU A 283 -19.00 13.93 -7.48
C GLU A 283 -17.76 14.81 -7.22
N GLU A 284 -16.60 14.35 -7.66
CA GLU A 284 -15.28 14.86 -7.32
C GLU A 284 -14.48 15.35 -8.54
N ASP A 285 -15.12 15.47 -9.72
CA ASP A 285 -14.49 15.94 -10.96
C ASP A 285 -14.13 17.43 -10.94
N GLU A 286 -14.76 18.24 -10.08
CA GLU A 286 -14.51 19.68 -10.08
C GLU A 286 -13.05 19.99 -9.70
N GLY A 287 -12.33 20.69 -10.58
CA GLY A 287 -10.94 21.08 -10.36
C GLY A 287 -9.92 19.93 -10.43
N LEU A 288 -10.31 18.74 -10.90
CA LEU A 288 -9.45 17.56 -11.02
C LEU A 288 -9.78 16.78 -12.29
N ASN A 289 -8.75 16.27 -12.97
CA ASN A 289 -8.96 15.37 -14.10
C ASN A 289 -8.89 13.91 -13.61
N LEU A 290 -10.00 13.41 -13.07
CA LEU A 290 -10.15 12.00 -12.74
C LEU A 290 -10.20 11.16 -14.03
N LEU A 291 -9.08 10.50 -14.35
CA LEU A 291 -8.93 9.77 -15.60
C LEU A 291 -9.88 8.58 -15.63
N ARG A 292 -10.81 8.51 -16.59
CA ARG A 292 -11.70 7.34 -16.76
C ARG A 292 -11.08 6.28 -17.68
N ASN A 293 -10.36 6.75 -18.69
CA ASN A 293 -9.65 5.92 -19.65
C ASN A 293 -8.16 6.26 -19.62
N ASN A 294 -7.35 5.36 -20.16
CA ASN A 294 -5.94 5.65 -20.38
C ASN A 294 -5.81 6.88 -21.28
N SER A 295 -4.91 7.79 -20.91
CA SER A 295 -4.58 8.98 -21.69
C SER A 295 -3.07 9.09 -21.88
N LYS A 296 -2.62 10.06 -22.66
CA LYS A 296 -1.20 10.36 -22.82
C LYS A 296 -0.78 11.47 -21.87
N TRP A 297 0.50 11.52 -21.56
CA TRP A 297 1.09 12.68 -20.91
C TRP A 297 0.98 13.90 -21.82
N VAL A 298 0.94 15.09 -21.22
CA VAL A 298 0.98 16.34 -21.97
C VAL A 298 2.36 16.48 -22.60
N ASP A 299 2.40 16.65 -23.93
CA ASP A 299 3.65 16.77 -24.68
C ASP A 299 4.46 18.00 -24.23
N GLY A 300 5.78 17.85 -24.18
CA GLY A 300 6.72 18.94 -23.84
C GLY A 300 6.85 19.26 -22.36
N HIS A 301 6.09 18.61 -21.46
CA HIS A 301 6.25 18.75 -20.01
C HIS A 301 7.11 17.61 -19.42
N PRO A 302 7.98 17.90 -18.43
CA PRO A 302 8.64 16.86 -17.66
C PRO A 302 7.59 15.91 -17.06
N LYS A 303 7.76 14.61 -17.28
CA LYS A 303 6.88 13.61 -16.66
C LYS A 303 7.29 13.44 -15.19
N ILE A 304 6.66 14.24 -14.34
CA ILE A 304 6.85 14.22 -12.90
C ILE A 304 5.52 13.83 -12.26
N SER A 305 5.57 12.82 -11.40
CA SER A 305 4.40 12.29 -10.69
C SER A 305 4.56 12.44 -9.19
N ILE A 306 3.43 12.61 -8.50
CA ILE A 306 3.32 12.25 -7.08
C ILE A 306 2.67 10.87 -6.98
N CYS A 307 3.27 9.98 -6.20
CA CYS A 307 2.65 8.74 -5.75
C CYS A 307 2.28 8.87 -4.27
N ASN A 308 1.00 8.70 -3.95
CA ASN A 308 0.48 8.76 -2.58
C ASN A 308 0.23 7.37 -2.02
N SER A 309 0.48 7.19 -0.73
CA SER A 309 0.08 6.01 0.01
C SER A 309 -0.22 6.37 1.46
N PHE A 310 -1.48 6.20 1.85
CA PHE A 310 -1.99 6.64 3.15
C PHE A 310 -2.40 5.43 3.98
N GLY A 311 -1.75 5.24 5.11
CA GLY A 311 -1.89 4.08 5.97
C GLY A 311 -2.94 4.29 7.06
N PHE A 312 -3.67 3.22 7.36
CA PHE A 312 -4.34 3.09 8.66
C PHE A 312 -3.36 3.37 9.80
N GLY A 313 -3.85 3.97 10.87
CA GLY A 313 -2.99 4.53 11.92
C GLY A 313 -2.52 5.95 11.62
N ALA A 314 -3.24 6.67 10.74
CA ALA A 314 -3.03 8.09 10.46
C ALA A 314 -1.61 8.39 9.98
N THR A 315 -1.01 7.57 9.11
CA THR A 315 0.37 7.76 8.65
C THR A 315 0.42 7.85 7.14
N ASN A 316 1.02 8.92 6.62
CA ASN A 316 0.91 9.28 5.21
C ASN A 316 2.27 9.43 4.56
N ALA A 317 2.37 8.94 3.32
CA ALA A 317 3.57 9.03 2.50
C ALA A 317 3.24 9.55 1.09
N SER A 318 4.09 10.44 0.59
CA SER A 318 4.07 10.90 -0.80
C SER A 318 5.49 10.85 -1.36
N LEU A 319 5.64 10.33 -2.57
CA LEU A 319 6.90 10.20 -3.28
C LEU A 319 6.83 10.95 -4.61
N ILE A 320 7.84 11.77 -4.92
CA ILE A 320 7.98 12.41 -6.23
C ILE A 320 8.92 11.60 -7.10
N LEU A 321 8.41 11.23 -8.26
CA LEU A 321 9.12 10.45 -9.27
C LEU A 321 9.19 11.25 -10.57
N LYS A 322 10.35 11.22 -11.23
CA LYS A 322 10.56 11.87 -12.52
C LYS A 322 11.09 10.86 -13.54
N GLN A 323 10.60 10.92 -14.77
CA GLN A 323 11.20 10.19 -15.89
C GLN A 323 12.64 10.65 -16.10
N PHE A 324 13.58 9.69 -16.16
CA PHE A 324 14.98 9.95 -16.50
C PHE A 324 15.14 10.20 -18.00
#